data_AF-A0A829H9A5-F1
#
_entry.id   AF-A0A829H9A5-F1
#
_cell.length_a   1.000
_cell.length_b   1.000
_cell.length_c   1.000
_cell.angle_alpha   90.00
_cell.angle_beta   90.00
_cell.angle_gamma   90.00
#
_symmetry.space_group_name_H-M   'P 1'
#
loop_
_entity.id
_entity.type
_entity.pdbx_description
1 polymer ?
#
loop_
_entity_poly.entity_id
_entity_poly.type
_entity_poly.pdbx_seq_one_letter_code
_entity_poly.pdbx_strand_id
1 'polypeptide(L)'
;PSPSAPVTPAPSQPAESNAASDTDYAQTGVFKPSTTIYIRTGAGTGYASVGSYAPGEIVIYDHVYIRGTYVWARYLSYSGRYHYVALGVNGGESYGSRSSGYTSLVSHTYYTVQSGNSFWSIASKYGISMYTLAANNGKSIYSVIHPGESLYIR
;
A
#
# COMPACT_ATOMS: atom_id res chain seq x y z
N PRO A 1 -55.17 -29.81 7.49
CA PRO A 1 -54.51 -29.05 8.59
C PRO A 1 -53.00 -29.37 8.67
N SER A 2 -52.18 -28.39 8.22
CA SER A 2 -50.76 -28.06 8.49
C SER A 2 -49.64 -29.12 8.56
N PRO A 3 -48.34 -28.76 8.35
CA PRO A 3 -47.77 -27.55 7.72
C PRO A 3 -46.61 -27.83 6.71
N SER A 4 -46.24 -26.80 5.95
CA SER A 4 -45.05 -26.73 5.10
C SER A 4 -43.74 -26.64 5.91
N ALA A 5 -42.66 -27.27 5.41
CA ALA A 5 -41.29 -27.06 5.85
C ALA A 5 -40.36 -26.76 4.64
N PRO A 6 -39.29 -25.96 4.84
CA PRO A 6 -38.53 -25.30 3.77
C PRO A 6 -37.57 -26.23 3.00
N VAL A 7 -37.36 -25.90 1.72
CA VAL A 7 -36.39 -26.53 0.82
C VAL A 7 -34.95 -26.20 1.23
N THR A 8 -34.16 -27.24 1.48
CA THR A 8 -32.71 -27.19 1.64
C THR A 8 -32.05 -26.83 0.30
N PRO A 9 -31.16 -25.82 0.20
CA PRO A 9 -30.31 -25.71 -0.97
C PRO A 9 -29.23 -26.80 -0.93
N ALA A 10 -29.15 -27.54 -2.04
CA ALA A 10 -28.13 -28.56 -2.30
C ALA A 10 -26.70 -27.99 -2.24
N PRO A 11 -25.68 -28.80 -1.94
CA PRO A 11 -24.29 -28.37 -2.00
C PRO A 11 -23.88 -28.12 -3.46
N SER A 12 -23.81 -26.85 -3.85
CA SER A 12 -23.35 -26.43 -5.16
C SER A 12 -21.83 -26.65 -5.28
N GLN A 13 -21.47 -27.65 -6.10
CA GLN A 13 -20.35 -27.81 -7.04
C GLN A 13 -19.05 -26.99 -6.83
N PRO A 14 -17.84 -27.61 -6.97
CA PRO A 14 -16.57 -26.99 -6.60
C PRO A 14 -16.26 -25.80 -7.51
N ALA A 15 -15.92 -24.66 -6.89
CA ALA A 15 -15.47 -23.49 -7.62
C ALA A 15 -14.19 -23.82 -8.40
N GLU A 16 -14.33 -23.88 -9.72
CA GLU A 16 -13.27 -24.08 -10.69
C GLU A 16 -12.15 -23.07 -10.44
N SER A 17 -10.93 -23.60 -10.30
CA SER A 17 -9.71 -22.82 -10.14
C SER A 17 -9.42 -22.03 -11.43
N ASN A 18 -9.97 -20.83 -11.53
CA ASN A 18 -9.49 -19.82 -12.48
C ASN A 18 -8.12 -19.35 -12.00
N ALA A 19 -7.07 -20.05 -12.43
CA ALA A 19 -5.69 -19.61 -12.26
C ALA A 19 -5.54 -18.27 -12.98
N ALA A 20 -5.50 -17.16 -12.24
CA ALA A 20 -5.30 -15.85 -12.83
C ALA A 20 -3.95 -15.88 -13.54
N SER A 21 -3.94 -15.62 -14.85
CA SER A 21 -2.72 -15.36 -15.60
C SER A 21 -1.96 -14.24 -14.89
N ASP A 22 -0.71 -14.52 -14.55
CA ASP A 22 0.19 -13.61 -13.86
C ASP A 22 0.33 -12.30 -14.67
N THR A 23 -0.40 -11.26 -14.28
CA THR A 23 -0.42 -9.95 -14.96
C THR A 23 -0.15 -8.85 -13.95
N ASP A 24 0.50 -7.78 -14.37
CA ASP A 24 0.74 -6.61 -13.52
C ASP A 24 0.58 -5.32 -14.31
N TYR A 25 0.27 -4.24 -13.61
CA TYR A 25 0.05 -2.93 -14.22
C TYR A 25 0.40 -1.80 -13.25
N ALA A 26 0.95 -0.73 -13.80
CA ALA A 26 1.23 0.49 -13.05
C ALA A 26 -0.10 1.15 -12.66
N GLN A 27 -0.35 1.30 -11.37
CA GLN A 27 -1.49 2.01 -10.85
C GLN A 27 -1.14 2.58 -9.49
N THR A 28 -1.23 3.90 -9.38
CA THR A 28 -1.13 4.58 -8.10
C THR A 28 -2.49 4.61 -7.43
N GLY A 29 -2.52 4.28 -6.15
CA GLY A 29 -3.76 4.30 -5.38
C GLY A 29 -3.52 4.26 -3.88
N VAL A 30 -4.62 4.41 -3.16
CA VAL A 30 -4.64 4.27 -1.70
C VAL A 30 -5.48 3.05 -1.36
N PHE A 31 -4.95 2.26 -0.45
CA PHE A 31 -5.63 1.10 0.13
C PHE A 31 -5.76 1.29 1.64
N LYS A 32 -6.97 1.11 2.15
CA LYS A 32 -7.28 1.10 3.57
C LYS A 32 -7.73 -0.31 3.96
N PRO A 33 -6.83 -1.14 4.52
CA PRO A 33 -7.20 -2.49 4.94
C PRO A 33 -8.32 -2.45 5.99
N SER A 34 -9.26 -3.39 5.91
CA SER A 34 -10.29 -3.63 6.93
C SER A 34 -9.92 -4.79 7.86
N THR A 35 -8.82 -5.49 7.55
CA THR A 35 -8.24 -6.59 8.33
C THR A 35 -6.72 -6.42 8.44
N THR A 36 -6.07 -7.18 9.31
CA THR A 36 -4.60 -7.18 9.36
C THR A 36 -4.04 -7.80 8.09
N ILE A 37 -3.20 -7.06 7.38
CA ILE A 37 -2.52 -7.55 6.17
C ILE A 37 -1.02 -7.65 6.42
N TYR A 38 -0.39 -8.72 5.95
CA TYR A 38 1.05 -8.92 6.11
C TYR A 38 1.85 -8.23 5.00
N ILE A 39 2.92 -7.55 5.38
CA ILE A 39 3.90 -6.93 4.50
C ILE A 39 4.89 -8.01 4.07
N ARG A 40 5.07 -8.19 2.77
CA ARG A 40 5.95 -9.21 2.20
C ARG A 40 7.06 -8.63 1.34
N THR A 41 8.13 -9.40 1.18
CA THR A 41 9.26 -9.04 0.32
C THR A 41 9.01 -9.27 -1.17
N GLY A 42 7.87 -9.86 -1.56
CA GLY A 42 7.48 -10.11 -2.94
C GLY A 42 5.98 -10.30 -3.09
N ALA A 43 5.49 -10.21 -4.33
CA ALA A 43 4.08 -10.41 -4.70
C ALA A 43 3.72 -11.90 -4.71
N GLY A 44 3.51 -12.48 -3.52
CA GLY A 44 3.11 -13.88 -3.36
C GLY A 44 3.12 -14.35 -1.91
N THR A 45 2.38 -15.41 -1.61
CA THR A 45 2.25 -15.95 -0.24
C THR A 45 3.48 -16.74 0.23
N GLY A 46 4.38 -17.12 -0.69
CA GLY A 46 5.65 -17.79 -0.36
C GLY A 46 6.78 -16.86 0.07
N TYR A 47 6.63 -15.53 -0.08
CA TYR A 47 7.65 -14.56 0.31
C TYR A 47 7.61 -14.28 1.82
N ALA A 48 8.77 -14.01 2.41
CA ALA A 48 8.90 -13.71 3.83
C ALA A 48 8.05 -12.51 4.24
N SER A 49 7.40 -12.60 5.40
CA SER A 49 6.69 -11.49 6.02
C SER A 49 7.67 -10.65 6.84
N VAL A 50 7.69 -9.34 6.61
CA VAL A 50 8.59 -8.38 7.30
C VAL A 50 7.84 -7.44 8.24
N GLY A 51 6.51 -7.56 8.29
CA GLY A 51 5.64 -6.77 9.15
C GLY A 51 4.18 -6.97 8.79
N SER A 52 3.33 -6.09 9.30
CA SER A 52 1.89 -6.08 9.00
C SER A 52 1.33 -4.67 9.09
N TYR A 53 0.30 -4.38 8.31
CA TYR A 53 -0.59 -3.24 8.54
C TYR A 53 -1.84 -3.70 9.29
N ALA A 54 -2.24 -2.93 10.29
CA ALA A 54 -3.47 -3.11 11.05
C ALA A 54 -4.69 -2.60 10.25
N PRO A 55 -5.91 -3.04 10.61
CA PRO A 55 -7.14 -2.49 10.05
C PRO A 55 -7.22 -0.98 10.25
N GLY A 56 -7.61 -0.26 9.20
CA GLY A 56 -7.79 1.19 9.21
C GLY A 56 -6.54 2.00 8.90
N GLU A 57 -5.36 1.38 8.81
CA GLU A 57 -4.14 2.04 8.34
C GLU A 57 -4.22 2.39 6.84
N ILE A 58 -3.20 3.07 6.33
CA ILE A 58 -3.19 3.54 4.94
C ILE A 58 -1.94 3.02 4.24
N VAL A 59 -2.15 2.35 3.10
CA VAL A 59 -1.08 1.93 2.19
C VAL A 59 -1.24 2.67 0.88
N ILE A 60 -0.23 3.46 0.53
CA ILE A 60 -0.13 4.11 -0.78
C ILE A 60 0.73 3.21 -1.65
N TYR A 61 0.22 2.81 -2.80
CA TYR A 61 0.92 1.90 -3.72
C TYR A 61 1.04 2.54 -5.09
N ASP A 62 2.04 2.11 -5.87
CA ASP A 62 2.34 2.61 -7.20
C ASP A 62 2.17 1.55 -8.30
N HIS A 63 2.02 0.29 -7.92
CA HIS A 63 1.89 -0.82 -8.84
C HIS A 63 0.99 -1.92 -8.29
N VAL A 64 0.26 -2.59 -9.18
CA VAL A 64 -0.58 -3.72 -8.85
C VAL A 64 -0.09 -4.97 -9.59
N TYR A 65 -0.08 -6.10 -8.90
CA TYR A 65 0.28 -7.42 -9.43
C TYR A 65 -0.87 -8.39 -9.16
N ILE A 66 -1.36 -9.06 -10.18
CA ILE A 66 -2.27 -10.19 -10.09
C ILE A 66 -1.39 -11.43 -10.23
N ARG A 67 -1.18 -12.15 -9.12
CA ARG A 67 -0.31 -13.32 -9.05
C ARG A 67 -1.00 -14.44 -8.30
N GLY A 68 -1.15 -15.60 -8.94
CA GLY A 68 -1.96 -16.69 -8.40
C GLY A 68 -3.41 -16.26 -8.17
N THR A 69 -3.94 -16.45 -6.97
CA THR A 69 -5.32 -16.05 -6.63
C THR A 69 -5.43 -14.66 -5.99
N TYR A 70 -4.32 -13.92 -5.87
CA TYR A 70 -4.27 -12.69 -5.10
C TYR A 70 -3.95 -11.46 -5.95
N VAL A 71 -4.50 -10.33 -5.54
CA VAL A 71 -4.11 -9.01 -6.00
C VAL A 71 -3.14 -8.42 -4.97
N TRP A 72 -1.96 -8.02 -5.42
CA TRP A 72 -0.90 -7.44 -4.61
C TRP A 72 -0.65 -6.00 -4.99
N ALA A 73 -0.43 -5.14 -4.01
CA ALA A 73 0.05 -3.78 -4.18
C ALA A 73 1.53 -3.72 -3.83
N ARG A 74 2.32 -3.05 -4.66
CA ARG A 74 3.70 -2.66 -4.34
C ARG A 74 3.72 -1.24 -3.81
N TYR A 75 4.49 -1.03 -2.75
CA TYR A 75 4.77 0.29 -2.23
C TYR A 75 6.24 0.40 -1.82
N LEU A 76 6.74 1.64 -1.81
CA LEU A 76 8.08 1.93 -1.33
C LEU A 76 8.05 2.10 0.19
N SER A 77 8.81 1.24 0.88
CA SER A 77 9.00 1.34 2.32
C SER A 77 9.96 2.48 2.67
N TYR A 78 9.91 2.93 3.93
CA TYR A 78 10.83 3.94 4.47
C TYR A 78 12.31 3.54 4.31
N SER A 79 12.60 2.23 4.28
CA SER A 79 13.94 1.69 4.04
C SER A 79 14.42 1.79 2.58
N GLY A 80 13.63 2.39 1.69
CA GLY A 80 13.91 2.49 0.25
C GLY A 80 13.73 1.17 -0.51
N ARG A 81 13.19 0.13 0.14
CA ARG A 81 12.92 -1.17 -0.46
C ARG A 81 11.45 -1.31 -0.83
N TYR A 82 11.18 -1.97 -1.94
CA TYR A 82 9.82 -2.32 -2.30
C TYR A 82 9.27 -3.42 -1.37
N HIS A 83 8.04 -3.21 -0.95
CA HIS A 83 7.26 -4.17 -0.18
C HIS A 83 5.92 -4.38 -0.84
N TYR A 84 5.32 -5.52 -0.53
CA TYR A 84 4.13 -6.01 -1.17
C TYR A 84 3.08 -6.37 -0.13
N VAL A 85 1.86 -5.93 -0.33
CA VAL A 85 0.71 -6.29 0.51
C VAL A 85 -0.40 -6.87 -0.34
N ALA A 86 -1.11 -7.85 0.19
CA ALA A 86 -2.28 -8.40 -0.48
C ALA A 86 -3.46 -7.42 -0.31
N LEU A 87 -4.00 -6.96 -1.44
CA LEU A 87 -5.21 -6.14 -1.49
C LEU A 87 -6.49 -6.99 -1.38
N GLY A 88 -6.41 -8.27 -1.76
CA GLY A 88 -7.53 -9.19 -1.75
C GLY A 88 -7.33 -10.38 -2.69
N VAL A 89 -8.40 -11.14 -2.88
CA VAL A 89 -8.48 -12.25 -3.82
C VAL A 89 -8.93 -11.72 -5.19
N ASN A 90 -8.26 -12.14 -6.26
CA ASN A 90 -8.64 -11.74 -7.61
C ASN A 90 -10.01 -12.34 -7.96
N GLY A 91 -11.01 -11.48 -8.23
CA GLY A 91 -12.39 -11.89 -8.45
C GLY A 91 -13.14 -12.34 -7.18
N GLY A 92 -12.58 -12.11 -5.99
CA GLY A 92 -13.18 -12.50 -4.72
C GLY A 92 -13.11 -11.39 -3.66
N GLU A 93 -12.98 -11.80 -2.40
CA GLU A 93 -12.99 -10.91 -1.23
C GLU A 93 -11.85 -9.88 -1.27
N SER A 94 -12.21 -8.62 -1.05
CA SER A 94 -11.24 -7.53 -0.86
C SER A 94 -10.86 -7.40 0.61
N TYR A 95 -9.58 -7.19 0.91
CA TYR A 95 -9.08 -7.07 2.29
C TYR A 95 -9.19 -5.65 2.86
N GLY A 96 -9.94 -4.80 2.17
CA GLY A 96 -10.12 -3.40 2.51
C GLY A 96 -10.72 -2.61 1.36
N SER A 97 -10.77 -1.29 1.54
CA SER A 97 -11.24 -0.37 0.52
C SER A 97 -10.07 0.15 -0.32
N ARG A 98 -10.19 0.05 -1.64
CA ARG A 98 -9.23 0.62 -2.59
C ARG A 98 -9.86 1.81 -3.31
N SER A 99 -9.11 2.90 -3.45
CA SER A 99 -9.50 4.02 -4.30
C SER A 99 -8.50 4.12 -5.46
N SER A 100 -8.98 3.69 -6.64
CA SER A 100 -8.27 3.74 -7.92
C SER A 100 -8.74 5.01 -8.64
N GLY A 101 -8.00 6.10 -8.45
CA GLY A 101 -8.46 7.42 -8.89
C GLY A 101 -7.63 8.59 -8.39
N TYR A 102 -6.56 8.34 -7.63
CA TYR A 102 -5.54 9.34 -7.39
C TYR A 102 -4.68 9.51 -8.66
N THR A 103 -5.28 10.07 -9.71
CA THR A 103 -4.55 10.73 -10.82
C THR A 103 -4.07 12.12 -10.43
N SER A 104 -4.29 12.55 -9.17
CA SER A 104 -3.40 13.53 -8.55
C SER A 104 -2.06 12.85 -8.38
N LEU A 105 -1.18 13.06 -9.36
CA LEU A 105 0.25 12.78 -9.33
C LEU A 105 0.74 12.71 -7.88
N VAL A 106 0.88 11.49 -7.34
CA VAL A 106 1.75 11.27 -6.18
C VAL A 106 3.16 11.31 -6.77
N SER A 107 3.52 12.51 -7.24
CA SER A 107 4.85 12.84 -7.69
C SER A 107 5.70 12.74 -6.45
N HIS A 108 6.31 11.57 -6.25
CA HIS A 108 7.30 11.35 -5.21
C HIS A 108 8.37 12.42 -5.40
N THR A 109 8.22 13.49 -4.64
CA THR A 109 9.07 14.64 -4.75
C THR A 109 10.16 14.40 -3.74
N TYR A 110 11.34 14.08 -4.24
CA TYR A 110 12.54 14.01 -3.42
C TYR A 110 13.28 15.33 -3.52
N TYR A 111 13.81 15.77 -2.40
CA TYR A 111 14.67 16.94 -2.35
C TYR A 111 16.02 16.58 -1.79
N THR A 112 17.06 16.85 -2.57
CA THR A 112 18.45 16.76 -2.10
C THR A 112 18.77 17.99 -1.28
N VAL A 113 19.05 17.78 0.00
CA VAL A 113 19.44 18.81 0.95
C VAL A 113 20.70 19.52 0.43
N GLN A 114 20.68 20.85 0.44
CA GLN A 114 21.83 21.68 0.10
C GLN A 114 22.42 22.32 1.36
N SER A 115 23.67 22.79 1.29
CA SER A 115 24.30 23.50 2.40
C SER A 115 23.43 24.70 2.85
N GLY A 116 23.22 24.80 4.16
CA GLY A 116 22.36 25.84 4.77
C GLY A 116 20.86 25.56 4.75
N ASN A 117 20.41 24.39 4.29
CA ASN A 117 18.99 24.03 4.34
C ASN A 117 18.61 23.45 5.71
N SER A 118 17.36 23.72 6.11
CA SER A 118 16.74 23.15 7.31
C SER A 118 15.41 22.50 6.95
N PHE A 119 14.87 21.66 7.84
CA PHE A 119 13.52 21.14 7.71
C PHE A 119 12.50 22.25 7.43
N TRP A 120 12.67 23.41 8.08
CA TRP A 120 11.81 24.56 7.88
C TRP A 120 11.92 25.14 6.46
N SER A 121 13.13 25.41 5.97
CA SER A 121 13.32 26.05 4.65
C SER A 121 12.86 25.14 3.51
N ILE A 122 13.09 23.84 3.64
CA ILE A 122 12.67 22.83 2.65
C ILE A 122 11.15 22.68 2.69
N ALA A 123 10.57 22.50 3.87
CA ALA A 123 9.12 22.35 4.01
C ALA A 123 8.36 23.58 3.50
N SER A 124 8.85 24.78 3.82
CA SER A 124 8.29 26.05 3.33
C SER A 124 8.32 26.15 1.80
N LYS A 125 9.43 25.75 1.15
CA LYS A 125 9.56 25.74 -0.31
C LYS A 125 8.51 24.86 -1.00
N TYR A 126 8.13 23.76 -0.37
CA TYR A 126 7.18 22.79 -0.93
C TYR A 126 5.77 22.91 -0.36
N GLY A 127 5.51 23.93 0.47
CA GLY A 127 4.19 24.18 1.06
C GLY A 127 3.73 23.11 2.03
N ILE A 128 4.65 22.37 2.66
CA ILE A 128 4.34 21.36 3.67
C ILE A 128 4.81 21.81 5.06
N SER A 129 4.34 21.13 6.10
CA SER A 129 4.82 21.34 7.46
C SER A 129 6.18 20.69 7.68
N MET A 130 7.09 21.35 8.41
CA MET A 130 8.38 20.77 8.78
C MET A 130 8.23 19.48 9.60
N TYR A 131 7.14 19.36 10.38
CA TYR A 131 6.81 18.15 11.12
C TYR A 131 6.42 17.01 10.19
N THR A 132 5.63 17.32 9.15
CA THR A 132 5.26 16.34 8.10
C THR A 132 6.50 15.90 7.32
N LEU A 133 7.37 16.84 6.95
CA LEU A 133 8.62 16.53 6.27
C LEU A 133 9.52 15.64 7.13
N ALA A 134 9.70 15.97 8.41
CA ALA A 134 10.51 15.17 9.32
C ALA A 134 9.90 13.77 9.53
N ALA A 135 8.58 13.68 9.74
CA ALA A 135 7.87 12.41 9.90
C ALA A 135 7.96 11.51 8.65
N ASN A 136 7.78 12.09 7.46
CA ASN A 136 7.97 11.40 6.17
C ASN A 136 9.38 10.81 6.03
N ASN A 137 10.36 11.45 6.68
CA ASN A 137 11.76 11.09 6.66
C ASN A 137 12.23 10.46 7.99
N GLY A 138 11.31 9.88 8.77
CA GLY A 138 11.59 9.13 10.02
C GLY A 138 12.47 9.90 11.01
N LYS A 139 12.41 11.22 10.97
CA LYS A 139 13.24 12.17 11.72
C LYS A 139 12.35 13.02 12.60
N SER A 140 12.96 13.60 13.63
CA SER A 140 12.36 14.71 14.37
C SER A 140 12.76 16.05 13.73
N ILE A 141 12.01 17.10 14.02
CA ILE A 141 12.40 18.48 13.62
C ILE A 141 13.74 18.92 14.22
N TYR A 142 14.23 18.23 15.25
CA TYR A 142 15.52 18.47 15.89
C TYR A 142 16.65 17.64 15.28
N SER A 143 16.33 16.73 14.36
CA SER A 143 17.33 15.92 13.68
C SER A 143 18.15 16.80 12.75
N VAL A 144 19.47 16.60 12.78
CA VAL A 144 20.36 17.25 11.81
C VAL A 144 20.16 16.57 10.45
N ILE A 145 20.01 17.40 9.42
CA ILE A 145 20.00 16.96 8.02
C ILE A 145 21.31 17.39 7.36
N HIS A 146 21.85 16.55 6.49
CA HIS A 146 23.16 16.79 5.87
C HIS A 146 23.03 17.12 4.39
N PRO A 147 23.86 18.03 3.85
CA PRO A 147 23.91 18.25 2.41
C PRO A 147 24.17 16.94 1.64
N GLY A 148 23.42 16.72 0.57
CA GLY A 148 23.42 15.48 -0.21
C GLY A 148 22.39 14.45 0.24
N GLU A 149 21.75 14.64 1.40
CA GLU A 149 20.68 13.78 1.88
C GLU A 149 19.40 13.95 1.05
N SER A 150 18.75 12.84 0.67
CA SER A 150 17.50 12.87 -0.09
C SER A 150 16.31 12.78 0.85
N LEU A 151 15.49 13.82 0.91
CA LEU A 151 14.28 13.87 1.74
C LEU A 151 13.02 13.66 0.89
N TYR A 152 12.15 12.77 1.36
CA TYR A 152 10.83 12.52 0.80
C TYR A 152 9.84 13.63 1.19
N ILE A 153 9.30 14.35 0.20
CA ILE A 153 8.40 15.49 0.40
C ILE A 153 6.92 15.06 0.37
N ARG A 154 6.46 14.40 -0.70
CA ARG A 154 5.08 13.90 -0.93
C ARG A 154 5.03 13.01 -2.16
#